data_AF-A0A537W6C7-F1
#
_entry.id   AF-A0A537W6C7-F1
#
_cell.length_a   1.000
_cell.length_b   1.000
_cell.length_c   1.000
_cell.angle_alpha   90.00
_cell.angle_beta   90.00
_cell.angle_gamma   90.00
#
_symmetry.space_group_name_H-M   'P 1'
#
loop_
_entity.id
_entity.type
_entity.pdbx_description
1 polymer ?
#
loop_
_entity_poly.entity_id
_entity_poly.type
_entity_poly.pdbx_seq_one_letter_code
_entity_poly.pdbx_strand_id
1 'polypeptide(L)'
;MLLIGPLALKLLSTGYRFARYYSGSAAYRRKGPPPALLRVMGPAVVLSTLIVFASGVGLLFVGPSSRENLLPIHKVTFFVWLAFVGLHVLIHLPSMLPTLRADYTRTAGLGSDVKGRSGRTLALAGALVGGAVLAVLVIPEFGPWMNAAGHFHHRG
;
A
#
# COMPACT_ATOMS: atom_id res chain seq x y z
N MET A 1 -3.56 10.71 -8.55
CA MET A 1 -3.21 9.84 -9.71
C MET A 1 -1.84 9.17 -9.60
N LEU A 2 -0.85 9.78 -8.96
CA LEU A 2 0.53 9.27 -8.88
C LEU A 2 0.68 7.81 -8.38
N LEU A 3 -0.22 7.35 -7.51
CA LEU A 3 -0.14 5.98 -6.97
C LEU A 3 -0.83 4.91 -7.83
N ILE A 4 -1.52 5.29 -8.92
CA ILE A 4 -2.21 4.32 -9.81
C ILE A 4 -1.21 3.35 -10.43
N GLY A 5 -0.11 3.86 -10.98
CA GLY A 5 0.93 3.03 -11.60
C GLY A 5 1.52 2.00 -10.63
N PRO A 6 2.08 2.43 -9.49
CA PRO A 6 2.60 1.52 -8.47
C PRO A 6 1.55 0.52 -7.95
N LEU A 7 0.30 0.96 -7.76
CA LEU A 7 -0.79 0.10 -7.32
C LEU A 7 -1.12 -0.98 -8.36
N ALA A 8 -1.29 -0.59 -9.63
CA ALA A 8 -1.56 -1.53 -10.72
C ALA A 8 -0.44 -2.56 -10.84
N LEU A 9 0.82 -2.12 -10.76
CA LEU A 9 1.98 -3.00 -10.80
C LEU A 9 1.99 -3.99 -9.62
N LYS A 10 1.63 -3.53 -8.41
CA LYS A 10 1.50 -4.40 -7.25
C LYS A 10 0.40 -5.44 -7.43
N LEU A 11 -0.80 -5.03 -7.86
CA LEU A 11 -1.96 -5.90 -8.06
C LEU A 11 -1.73 -6.92 -9.17
N LEU A 12 -1.13 -6.52 -10.28
CA LEU A 12 -0.79 -7.43 -11.38
C LEU A 12 0.28 -8.44 -10.96
N SER A 13 1.30 -8.01 -10.23
CA SER A 13 2.35 -8.91 -9.76
C SER A 13 1.83 -9.96 -8.78
N THR A 14 0.99 -9.55 -7.81
CA THR A 14 0.39 -10.48 -6.85
C THR A 14 -0.66 -11.38 -7.49
N GLY A 15 -1.49 -10.83 -8.39
CA GLY A 15 -2.48 -11.58 -9.17
C GLY A 15 -1.84 -12.62 -10.08
N TYR A 16 -0.74 -12.28 -10.77
CA TYR A 16 0.03 -13.21 -11.58
C TYR A 16 0.57 -14.39 -10.75
N ARG A 17 1.15 -14.11 -9.57
CA ARG A 17 1.66 -15.17 -8.67
C ARG A 17 0.53 -16.07 -8.16
N PHE A 18 -0.62 -15.48 -7.84
CA PHE A 18 -1.82 -16.22 -7.42
C PHE A 18 -2.30 -17.14 -8.55
N ALA A 19 -2.51 -16.59 -9.75
CA ALA A 19 -2.94 -17.36 -10.93
C ALA A 19 -1.93 -18.47 -11.26
N ARG A 20 -0.62 -18.21 -11.16
CA ARG A 20 0.40 -19.21 -11.45
C ARG A 20 0.47 -20.33 -10.42
N TYR A 21 0.17 -20.03 -9.16
CA TYR A 21 0.03 -21.05 -8.10
C TYR A 21 -1.20 -21.95 -8.35
N TYR A 22 -2.37 -21.37 -8.63
CA TYR A 22 -3.62 -22.14 -8.82
C TYR A 22 -3.73 -22.85 -10.16
N SER A 23 -3.04 -22.35 -11.20
CA SER A 23 -2.88 -23.07 -12.47
C SER A 23 -1.88 -24.23 -12.40
N GLY A 24 -1.38 -24.58 -11.22
CA GLY A 24 -0.59 -25.80 -11.02
C GLY A 24 0.90 -25.69 -11.35
N SER A 25 1.47 -24.48 -11.46
CA SER A 25 2.89 -24.34 -11.79
C SER A 25 3.80 -25.02 -10.75
N ALA A 26 4.63 -25.97 -11.19
CA ALA A 26 5.57 -26.68 -10.33
C ALA A 26 6.51 -25.74 -9.57
N ALA A 27 7.00 -24.68 -10.22
CA ALA A 27 7.89 -23.70 -9.60
C ALA A 27 7.23 -22.92 -8.44
N TYR A 28 5.91 -22.68 -8.51
CA TYR A 28 5.16 -21.96 -7.47
C TYR A 28 4.64 -22.90 -6.39
N ARG A 29 4.23 -24.12 -6.75
CA ARG A 29 3.77 -25.14 -5.78
C ARG A 29 4.89 -25.67 -4.89
N ARG A 30 6.13 -25.75 -5.40
CA ARG A 30 7.31 -26.13 -4.60
C ARG A 30 7.59 -25.20 -3.42
N LYS A 31 7.08 -23.97 -3.45
CA LYS A 31 7.20 -23.01 -2.33
C LYS A 31 6.23 -23.29 -1.18
N GLY A 32 5.39 -24.31 -1.31
CA GLY A 32 4.37 -24.67 -0.34
C GLY A 32 3.09 -23.85 -0.46
N PRO A 33 1.99 -24.30 0.18
CA PRO A 33 0.73 -23.58 0.16
C PRO A 33 0.81 -22.26 0.91
N PRO A 34 0.20 -21.18 0.39
CA PRO A 34 0.06 -19.94 1.15
C PRO A 34 -0.76 -20.22 2.42
N PRO A 35 -0.37 -19.65 3.58
CA PRO A 35 -1.12 -19.81 4.83
C PRO A 35 -2.60 -19.46 4.64
N ALA A 36 -3.50 -20.29 5.15
CA ALA A 36 -4.94 -20.18 4.91
C ALA A 36 -5.49 -18.80 5.31
N LEU A 37 -5.04 -18.25 6.44
CA LEU A 37 -5.42 -16.92 6.89
C LEU A 37 -5.01 -15.83 5.90
N LEU A 38 -3.76 -15.87 5.40
CA LEU A 38 -3.27 -14.92 4.39
C LEU A 38 -3.99 -15.06 3.05
N ARG A 39 -4.48 -16.26 2.74
CA ARG A 39 -5.24 -16.54 1.52
C ARG A 39 -6.62 -15.89 1.52
N VAL A 40 -7.26 -15.74 2.68
CA VAL A 40 -8.53 -15.03 2.82
C VAL A 40 -8.32 -13.53 2.94
N MET A 41 -7.30 -13.09 3.69
CA MET A 41 -7.00 -11.67 3.83
C MET A 41 -6.50 -11.03 2.54
N GLY A 42 -5.81 -11.76 1.66
CA GLY A 42 -5.32 -11.25 0.37
C GLY A 42 -6.43 -10.60 -0.47
N PRO A 43 -7.52 -11.32 -0.80
CA PRO A 43 -8.68 -10.75 -1.48
C PRO A 43 -9.31 -9.56 -0.75
N ALA A 44 -9.44 -9.63 0.58
CA ALA A 44 -9.99 -8.52 1.37
C ALA A 44 -9.15 -7.23 1.27
N VAL A 45 -7.82 -7.37 1.31
CA VAL A 45 -6.88 -6.26 1.09
C VAL A 45 -7.02 -5.70 -0.33
N VAL A 46 -7.12 -6.56 -1.34
CA VAL A 46 -7.28 -6.11 -2.74
C VAL A 46 -8.59 -5.35 -2.92
N LEU A 47 -9.71 -5.89 -2.46
CA LEU A 47 -11.03 -5.27 -2.59
C LEU A 47 -11.09 -3.93 -1.86
N SER A 48 -10.68 -3.89 -0.59
CA SER A 48 -10.64 -2.64 0.17
C SER A 48 -9.71 -1.59 -0.46
N THR A 49 -8.58 -2.02 -1.05
CA THR A 49 -7.70 -1.12 -1.80
C THR A 49 -8.40 -0.53 -3.01
N LEU A 50 -9.07 -1.36 -3.82
CA LEU A 50 -9.79 -0.89 -5.00
C LEU A 50 -10.90 0.10 -4.62
N ILE A 51 -11.67 -0.19 -3.57
CA ILE A 51 -12.77 0.68 -3.12
C ILE A 51 -12.23 2.01 -2.57
N VAL A 52 -11.18 2.00 -1.74
CA VAL A 52 -10.63 3.24 -1.18
C VAL A 52 -10.01 4.10 -2.29
N PHE A 53 -9.37 3.46 -3.27
CA PHE A 53 -8.75 4.16 -4.38
C PHE A 53 -9.80 4.73 -5.36
N ALA A 54 -10.81 3.94 -5.72
CA ALA A 54 -11.90 4.38 -6.59
C ALA A 54 -12.71 5.52 -5.95
N SER A 55 -13.04 5.42 -4.66
CA SER A 55 -13.73 6.49 -3.93
C SER A 55 -12.87 7.74 -3.79
N GLY A 56 -11.56 7.60 -3.56
CA GLY A 56 -10.63 8.74 -3.52
C GLY A 56 -10.49 9.44 -4.88
N VAL A 57 -10.38 8.66 -5.97
CA VAL A 57 -10.39 9.18 -7.34
C VAL A 57 -11.71 9.89 -7.64
N GLY A 58 -12.85 9.29 -7.29
CA GLY A 58 -14.17 9.90 -7.45
C GLY A 58 -14.30 11.23 -6.70
N LEU A 59 -13.79 11.32 -5.47
CA LEU A 59 -13.78 12.57 -4.69
C LEU A 59 -12.97 13.68 -5.37
N LEU A 60 -11.86 13.35 -6.05
CA LEU A 60 -11.10 14.33 -6.81
C LEU A 60 -11.87 14.89 -8.02
N PHE A 61 -12.75 14.09 -8.64
CA PHE A 61 -13.57 14.52 -9.78
C PHE A 61 -14.83 15.28 -9.36
N VAL A 62 -15.50 14.82 -8.31
CA VAL A 62 -16.76 15.40 -7.83
C VAL A 62 -16.55 16.68 -7.00
N GLY A 63 -15.36 16.83 -6.42
CA GLY A 63 -14.97 18.01 -5.65
C GLY A 63 -15.67 18.14 -4.30
N PRO A 64 -15.34 19.19 -3.52
CA PRO A 64 -15.86 19.36 -2.15
C PRO A 64 -17.38 19.60 -2.07
N SER A 65 -17.98 20.15 -3.12
CA SER A 65 -19.37 20.61 -3.15
C SER A 65 -20.42 19.50 -3.30
N SER A 66 -20.01 18.27 -3.65
CA SER A 66 -20.93 17.15 -3.93
C SER A 66 -20.44 15.82 -3.32
N ARG A 67 -19.78 15.91 -2.15
CA ARG A 67 -19.06 14.79 -1.49
C ARG A 67 -19.90 13.88 -0.58
N GLU A 68 -21.20 14.12 -0.49
CA GLU A 68 -22.11 13.61 0.55
C GLU A 68 -22.13 12.09 0.65
N ASN A 69 -22.08 11.38 -0.48
CA ASN A 69 -22.10 9.92 -0.52
C ASN A 69 -20.69 9.30 -0.60
N LEU A 70 -19.76 9.92 -1.33
CA LEU A 70 -18.45 9.36 -1.58
C LEU A 70 -17.48 9.52 -0.39
N LEU A 71 -17.60 10.61 0.37
CA LEU A 71 -16.71 10.87 1.50
C LEU A 71 -16.90 9.88 2.66
N PRO A 72 -18.14 9.55 3.08
CA PRO A 72 -18.35 8.52 4.10
C PRO A 72 -17.86 7.15 3.64
N ILE A 73 -18.14 6.75 2.40
CA ILE A 73 -17.68 5.47 1.82
C ILE A 73 -16.15 5.41 1.83
N HIS A 74 -15.49 6.49 1.39
CA HIS A 74 -14.03 6.58 1.39
C HIS A 74 -13.48 6.43 2.80
N LYS A 75 -14.03 7.15 3.79
CA LYS A 75 -13.57 7.13 5.19
C LYS A 75 -13.76 5.75 5.82
N VAL A 76 -14.93 5.13 5.68
CA VAL A 76 -15.20 3.79 6.24
C VAL A 76 -14.28 2.76 5.60
N THR A 77 -14.16 2.79 4.27
CA THR A 77 -13.28 1.87 3.54
C THR A 77 -11.82 2.09 3.90
N PHE A 78 -11.40 3.33 4.15
CA PHE A 78 -10.04 3.65 4.59
C PHE A 78 -9.70 2.96 5.92
N PHE A 79 -10.58 2.99 6.91
CA PHE A 79 -10.34 2.29 8.19
C PHE A 79 -10.30 0.78 8.02
N VAL A 80 -11.22 0.21 7.22
CA VAL A 80 -11.22 -1.23 6.90
C VAL A 80 -9.92 -1.63 6.21
N TRP A 81 -9.52 -0.86 5.19
CA TRP A 81 -8.26 -1.04 4.47
C TRP A 81 -7.05 -0.94 5.39
N LEU A 82 -7.01 0.07 6.27
CA LEU A 82 -5.92 0.28 7.22
C LEU A 82 -5.79 -0.91 8.19
N ALA A 83 -6.90 -1.43 8.69
CA ALA A 83 -6.91 -2.60 9.55
C ALA A 83 -6.35 -3.83 8.83
N PHE A 84 -6.83 -4.13 7.62
CA PHE A 84 -6.37 -5.29 6.85
C PHE A 84 -4.92 -5.16 6.39
N VAL A 85 -4.49 -4.00 5.89
CA VAL A 85 -3.10 -3.77 5.49
C VAL A 85 -2.17 -3.76 6.69
N GLY A 86 -2.57 -3.13 7.80
CA GLY A 86 -1.82 -3.13 9.05
C GLY A 86 -1.60 -4.55 9.55
N LEU A 87 -2.69 -5.33 9.68
CA LEU A 87 -2.61 -6.73 10.09
C LEU A 87 -1.76 -7.57 9.12
N HIS A 88 -1.96 -7.38 7.81
CA HIS A 88 -1.17 -8.07 6.78
C HIS A 88 0.33 -7.80 6.93
N VAL A 89 0.73 -6.54 7.13
CA VAL A 89 2.13 -6.16 7.34
C VAL A 89 2.66 -6.75 8.65
N LEU A 90 1.90 -6.65 9.74
CA LEU A 90 2.29 -7.16 11.05
C LEU A 90 2.51 -8.68 11.04
N ILE A 91 1.67 -9.43 10.34
CA ILE A 91 1.84 -10.88 10.21
C ILE A 91 3.12 -11.24 9.45
N HIS A 92 3.52 -10.43 8.46
CA HIS A 92 4.74 -10.68 7.70
C HIS A 92 6.00 -10.13 8.38
N LEU A 93 5.87 -9.22 9.34
CA LEU A 93 7.00 -8.53 9.95
C LEU A 93 7.97 -9.46 10.70
N PRO A 94 7.53 -10.43 11.54
CA PRO A 94 8.43 -11.36 12.23
C PRO A 94 9.26 -12.21 11.27
N SER A 95 8.71 -12.59 10.12
CA SER A 95 9.42 -13.38 9.12
C SER A 95 10.45 -12.57 8.34
N MET A 96 10.25 -11.25 8.21
CA MET A 96 11.16 -10.36 7.48
C MET A 96 12.30 -9.81 8.36
N LEU A 97 12.05 -9.62 9.66
CA LEU A 97 12.98 -8.99 10.60
C LEU A 97 14.35 -9.68 10.70
N PRO A 98 14.46 -11.02 10.84
CA PRO A 98 15.75 -11.69 10.93
C PRO A 98 16.57 -11.57 9.65
N THR A 99 15.93 -11.68 8.48
CA THR A 99 16.59 -11.54 7.17
C THR A 99 17.11 -10.12 6.97
N LEU A 100 16.30 -9.13 7.33
CA LEU A 100 16.69 -7.73 7.27
C LEU A 100 17.87 -7.44 8.21
N ARG A 101 17.81 -7.91 9.46
CA ARG A 101 18.90 -7.74 10.44
C ARG A 101 20.18 -8.43 9.98
N ALA A 102 20.11 -9.66 9.48
CA ALA A 102 21.27 -10.37 8.96
C ALA A 102 21.91 -9.65 7.75
N ASP A 103 21.11 -8.99 6.93
CA ASP A 103 21.60 -8.16 5.83
C ASP A 103 22.34 -6.89 6.32
N TYR A 104 21.86 -6.25 7.39
CA TYR A 104 22.40 -4.98 7.91
C TYR A 104 23.49 -5.12 8.99
N THR A 105 23.51 -6.20 9.79
CA THR A 105 24.54 -6.41 10.82
C THR A 105 25.88 -6.86 10.22
N ARG A 106 25.89 -7.39 8.99
CA ARG A 106 27.11 -7.80 8.29
C ARG A 106 27.74 -6.62 7.53
N THR A 107 28.46 -5.76 8.26
CA THR A 107 29.33 -4.72 7.68
C THR A 107 30.77 -4.78 8.23
N ALA A 108 31.35 -5.97 8.37
CA ALA A 108 32.80 -6.10 8.63
C ALA A 108 33.38 -7.40 8.05
N GLY A 109 33.15 -7.64 6.76
CA GLY A 109 33.92 -8.61 6.02
C GLY A 109 34.10 -8.07 4.62
N LEU A 110 35.32 -7.64 4.31
CA LEU A 110 35.81 -7.30 2.97
C LEU A 110 35.65 -8.54 2.05
N GLY A 111 34.44 -8.82 1.60
CA GLY A 111 34.10 -10.03 0.87
C GLY A 111 32.93 -9.75 -0.04
N SER A 112 33.26 -9.46 -1.30
CA SER A 112 32.38 -9.35 -2.47
C SER A 112 31.07 -8.58 -2.25
N ASP A 113 31.10 -7.31 -2.63
CA ASP A 113 29.94 -6.49 -2.95
C ASP A 113 28.87 -7.33 -3.70
N VAL A 114 27.80 -7.70 -3.01
CA VAL A 114 26.64 -8.34 -3.64
C VAL A 114 26.04 -7.29 -4.55
N LYS A 115 26.41 -7.32 -5.85
CA LYS A 115 25.96 -6.40 -6.90
C LYS A 115 24.50 -5.99 -6.69
N GLY A 116 24.27 -4.75 -6.23
CA GLY A 116 22.93 -4.15 -6.10
C GLY A 116 22.46 -3.83 -4.68
N ARG A 117 23.22 -4.13 -3.61
CA ARG A 117 22.85 -3.73 -2.23
C ARG A 117 22.76 -2.21 -2.07
N SER A 118 23.80 -1.49 -2.48
CA SER A 118 23.85 -0.02 -2.44
C SER A 118 22.77 0.62 -3.31
N GLY A 119 22.51 0.06 -4.49
CA GLY A 119 21.42 0.50 -5.37
C GLY A 119 20.04 0.33 -4.73
N ARG A 120 19.80 -0.78 -4.04
CA ARG A 120 18.54 -1.01 -3.33
C ARG A 120 18.36 -0.05 -2.15
N THR A 121 19.40 0.21 -1.35
CA THR A 121 19.31 1.15 -0.23
C THR A 121 19.10 2.58 -0.71
N LEU A 122 19.82 3.01 -1.76
CA LEU A 122 19.62 4.31 -2.40
C LEU A 122 18.22 4.46 -2.98
N ALA A 123 17.71 3.44 -3.69
CA ALA A 123 16.34 3.48 -4.24
C ALA A 123 15.27 3.57 -3.14
N LEU A 124 15.44 2.82 -2.03
CA LEU A 124 14.52 2.88 -0.89
C LEU A 124 14.58 4.23 -0.18
N ALA A 125 15.78 4.73 0.09
CA ALA A 125 15.96 6.05 0.71
C ALA A 125 15.38 7.16 -0.18
N GLY A 126 15.69 7.13 -1.48
CA GLY A 126 15.14 8.07 -2.46
C GLY A 126 13.61 8.03 -2.54
N ALA A 127 13.02 6.83 -2.54
CA ALA A 127 11.55 6.69 -2.53
C ALA A 127 10.92 7.25 -1.24
N LEU A 128 11.55 7.03 -0.08
CA LEU A 128 11.07 7.57 1.21
C LEU A 128 11.17 9.10 1.25
N VAL A 129 12.33 9.65 0.90
CA VAL A 129 12.56 11.09 0.88
C VAL A 129 11.66 11.76 -0.15
N GLY A 130 11.61 11.24 -1.37
CA GLY A 130 10.73 11.75 -2.42
C GLY A 130 9.25 11.68 -2.04
N GLY A 131 8.83 10.59 -1.39
CA GLY A 131 7.47 10.45 -0.86
C GLY A 131 7.16 11.46 0.24
N ALA A 132 8.09 11.71 1.17
CA ALA A 132 7.92 12.69 2.24
C ALA A 132 7.87 14.13 1.70
N VAL A 133 8.76 14.49 0.78
CA VAL A 133 8.75 15.80 0.11
C VAL A 133 7.43 15.99 -0.63
N LEU A 134 7.01 15.00 -1.42
CA LEU A 134 5.73 15.05 -2.13
C LEU A 134 4.55 15.20 -1.15
N ALA A 135 4.55 14.47 -0.04
CA ALA A 135 3.50 14.57 0.96
C ALA A 135 3.39 16.01 1.51
N VAL A 136 4.52 16.64 1.84
CA VAL A 136 4.56 18.04 2.32
C VAL A 136 4.04 19.01 1.26
N LEU A 137 4.44 18.83 0.00
CA LEU A 137 4.02 19.70 -1.10
C LEU A 137 2.51 19.63 -1.38
N VAL A 138 1.85 18.51 -1.08
CA VAL A 138 0.40 18.35 -1.31
C VAL A 138 -0.45 18.85 -0.13
N ILE A 139 0.14 19.17 1.04
CA ILE A 139 -0.62 19.66 2.22
C ILE A 139 -1.56 20.85 1.91
N PRO A 140 -1.15 21.89 1.16
CA PRO A 140 -2.01 23.05 0.89
C PRO A 140 -3.31 22.72 0.14
N GLU A 141 -3.31 21.67 -0.69
CA GLU A 141 -4.47 21.24 -1.50
C GLU A 141 -5.63 20.69 -0.66
N PHE A 142 -5.39 20.39 0.62
CA PHE A 142 -6.42 19.88 1.53
C PHE A 142 -7.22 20.99 2.24
N GLY A 143 -6.77 22.25 2.18
CA GLY A 143 -7.45 23.38 2.83
C GLY A 143 -8.95 23.50 2.49
N PRO A 144 -9.36 23.41 1.21
CA PRO A 144 -10.78 23.44 0.82
C PRO A 144 -11.62 22.30 1.43
N TRP A 145 -11.03 21.12 1.64
CA TRP A 145 -11.72 19.96 2.20
C TRP A 145 -11.97 20.09 3.71
N MET A 146 -11.07 20.77 4.42
CA MET A 146 -11.19 21.07 5.85
C MET A 146 -12.22 22.17 6.11
N ASN A 147 -12.18 23.25 5.32
CA ASN A 147 -13.10 24.38 5.49
C ASN A 147 -14.54 24.05 5.09
N ALA A 148 -14.74 23.19 4.08
CA ALA A 148 -16.08 22.73 3.69
C ALA A 148 -16.79 21.88 4.78
N ALA A 149 -16.06 21.34 5.77
CA ALA A 149 -16.67 20.61 6.89
C ALA A 149 -17.34 21.55 7.92
N GLY A 150 -16.92 22.81 8.00
CA GLY A 150 -17.48 23.79 8.93
C GLY A 150 -18.87 24.32 8.53
N HIS A 151 -19.21 24.32 7.24
CA HIS A 151 -20.47 24.90 6.75
C HIS A 151 -21.72 24.06 7.04
N PHE A 152 -21.58 22.79 7.42
CA PHE A 152 -22.73 21.91 7.73
C PHE A 152 -23.18 21.96 9.20
N HIS A 153 -22.40 22.55 10.12
CA HIS A 153 -22.77 22.64 11.53
C HIS A 153 -23.66 23.85 11.87
N HIS A 154 -23.90 24.76 10.93
CA HIS A 154 -24.67 26.00 11.15
C HIS A 154 -26.07 26.00 10.54
N ARG A 155 -26.59 24.86 10.10
CA ARG A 155 -27.99 24.70 9.67
C ARG A 155 -28.63 23.56 10.45
N GLY A 156 -28.88 23.80 11.73
CA GLY A 156 -29.78 23.05 12.60
C GLY A 156 -30.83 24.01 13.14
#